data_AF-A0AB74V0K4-F1
#
_entry.id   AF-A0AB74V0K4-F1
#
_cell.length_a   1.000
_cell.length_b   1.000
_cell.length_c   1.000
_cell.angle_alpha   90.00
_cell.angle_beta   90.00
_cell.angle_gamma   90.00
#
_symmetry.space_group_name_H-M   'P 1'
#
loop_
_entity.id
_entity.type
_entity.pdbx_description
1 polymer ?
#
loop_
_entity_poly.entity_id
_entity_poly.type
_entity_poly.pdbx_seq_one_letter_code
_entity_poly.pdbx_strand_id
1 'polypeptide(L)'
;MRVALMILLGLVIGIIGTVNVMNVLSERNPMPAAVMHTLGYHVGELKGAIKANQCEAAKVQHHLARLESTASDITPVFGMNDKDFADHASQLQDRLHQAVAAAPATCTALAAVLKPVGESCKSCHDKYR
;
A
#
# COMPACT_ATOMS: atom_id res chain seq x y z
N MET A 1 -38.65 -0.43 41.21
CA MET A 1 -38.97 -0.15 39.78
C MET A 1 -38.05 0.88 39.14
N ARG A 2 -37.90 2.10 39.69
CA ARG A 2 -37.07 3.17 39.07
C ARG A 2 -35.61 2.79 38.81
N VAL A 3 -34.93 2.15 39.77
CA VAL A 3 -33.53 1.74 39.63
C VAL A 3 -33.34 0.67 38.54
N ALA A 4 -34.23 -0.33 38.49
CA ALA A 4 -34.20 -1.37 37.46
C ALA A 4 -34.40 -0.79 36.05
N LEU A 5 -35.27 0.21 35.90
CA LEU A 5 -35.48 0.92 34.63
C LEU A 5 -34.24 1.71 34.19
N MET A 6 -33.53 2.34 35.13
CA MET A 6 -32.29 3.07 34.83
C MET A 6 -31.14 2.13 34.42
N ILE A 7 -31.03 0.97 35.07
CA ILE A 7 -30.07 -0.06 34.70
C ILE A 7 -30.37 -0.59 33.29
N LEU A 8 -31.64 -0.87 33.00
CA LEU A 8 -32.08 -1.35 31.68
C LEU A 8 -31.82 -0.30 30.59
N LEU A 9 -32.10 0.98 30.87
CA LEU A 9 -31.82 2.08 29.96
C LEU A 9 -30.30 2.21 29.67
N GLY A 10 -29.47 2.17 30.71
CA GLY A 10 -28.02 2.21 30.56
C GLY A 10 -27.48 1.02 29.75
N LEU A 11 -28.02 -0.18 29.98
CA LEU A 11 -27.66 -1.38 29.21
C LEU A 11 -28.02 -1.23 27.74
N VAL A 12 -29.23 -0.76 27.43
CA VAL A 12 -29.69 -0.55 26.04
C VAL A 12 -28.81 0.48 25.33
N ILE A 13 -28.51 1.61 25.97
CA ILE A 13 -27.62 2.63 25.41
C ILE A 13 -26.21 2.06 25.19
N GLY A 14 -25.68 1.30 26.16
CA GLY A 14 -24.36 0.67 26.05
C GLY A 14 -24.27 -0.35 24.91
N ILE A 15 -25.30 -1.18 24.74
CA ILE A 15 -25.39 -2.14 23.63
C ILE A 15 -25.40 -1.37 22.30
N ILE A 16 -26.32 -0.41 22.12
CA ILE A 16 -26.43 0.38 20.88
C ILE A 16 -25.10 1.07 20.57
N GLY A 17 -24.46 1.70 21.54
CA GLY A 17 -23.16 2.34 21.37
C GLY A 17 -22.09 1.36 20.90
N THR A 18 -22.02 0.18 21.51
CA THR A 18 -21.05 -0.86 21.15
C THR A 18 -21.27 -1.36 19.72
N VAL A 19 -22.51 -1.65 19.32
CA VAL A 19 -22.79 -2.17 17.96
C VAL A 19 -22.44 -1.12 16.89
N ASN A 20 -22.74 0.16 17.13
CA ASN A 20 -22.39 1.23 16.20
C ASN A 20 -20.87 1.38 16.03
N VAL A 21 -20.12 1.36 17.14
CA VAL A 21 -18.65 1.42 17.09
C VAL A 21 -18.08 0.22 16.33
N MET A 22 -18.56 -0.99 16.62
CA MET A 22 -18.11 -2.20 15.92
C MET A 22 -18.46 -2.18 14.44
N ASN A 23 -19.64 -1.66 14.06
CA ASN A 23 -20.03 -1.52 12.66
C ASN A 23 -19.11 -0.55 11.91
N VAL A 24 -18.84 0.62 12.46
CA VAL A 24 -17.92 1.60 11.86
C VAL A 24 -16.49 1.05 11.75
N LEU A 25 -16.02 0.31 12.75
CA LEU A 25 -14.72 -0.35 12.67
C LEU A 25 -14.70 -1.46 11.61
N SER A 26 -15.80 -2.18 11.42
CA SER A 26 -15.92 -3.24 10.41
C SER A 26 -15.91 -2.69 8.98
N GLU A 27 -16.46 -1.48 8.78
CA GLU A 27 -16.43 -0.77 7.50
C GLU A 27 -15.06 -0.15 7.19
N ARG A 28 -14.19 -0.01 8.21
CA ARG A 28 -12.85 0.51 8.02
C ARG A 28 -11.98 -0.54 7.33
N ASN A 29 -11.69 -0.33 6.05
CA ASN A 29 -10.69 -1.11 5.33
C ASN A 29 -9.31 -0.42 5.44
N PRO A 30 -8.38 -0.89 6.29
CA PRO A 30 -7.05 -0.27 6.42
C PRO A 30 -6.13 -0.64 5.25
N MET A 31 -6.50 -1.63 4.41
CA MET A 31 -5.59 -2.18 3.42
C MET A 31 -5.12 -1.17 2.36
N PRO A 32 -5.95 -0.27 1.79
CA PRO A 32 -5.48 0.68 0.79
C PRO A 32 -4.33 1.55 1.30
N ALA A 33 -4.44 2.02 2.55
CA ALA A 33 -3.39 2.78 3.21
C ALA A 33 -2.16 1.91 3.51
N ALA A 34 -2.37 0.68 3.99
CA ALA A 34 -1.28 -0.25 4.30
C ALA A 34 -0.44 -0.60 3.06
N VAL A 35 -1.08 -0.85 1.91
CA VAL A 35 -0.41 -1.10 0.62
C VAL A 35 0.46 0.10 0.25
N MET A 36 -0.11 1.32 0.27
CA MET A 36 0.64 2.52 -0.12
C MET A 36 1.79 2.85 0.83
N HIS A 37 1.61 2.64 2.14
CA HIS A 37 2.70 2.79 3.11
C HIS A 37 3.82 1.77 2.90
N THR A 38 3.47 0.51 2.62
CA THR A 38 4.45 -0.57 2.40
C THR A 38 5.22 -0.38 1.11
N LEU A 39 4.55 0.04 0.03
CA LEU A 39 5.21 0.46 -1.21
C LEU A 39 6.17 1.63 -0.97
N GLY A 40 5.71 2.65 -0.23
CA GLY A 40 6.52 3.82 0.12
C GLY A 40 7.77 3.46 0.91
N TYR A 41 7.67 2.53 1.87
CA TYR A 41 8.81 2.03 2.64
C TYR A 41 9.87 1.38 1.73
N HIS A 42 9.48 0.46 0.85
CA HIS A 42 10.43 -0.25 -0.01
C HIS A 42 11.09 0.65 -1.06
N VAL A 43 10.34 1.59 -1.66
CA VAL A 43 10.93 2.62 -2.52
C VAL A 43 11.88 3.53 -1.74
N GLY A 44 11.54 3.86 -0.50
CA GLY A 44 12.37 4.64 0.42
C GLY A 44 13.72 3.96 0.68
N GLU A 45 13.71 2.68 1.03
CA GLU A 45 14.92 1.88 1.26
C GLU A 45 15.82 1.83 0.02
N LEU A 46 15.25 1.59 -1.17
CA LEU A 46 16.04 1.55 -2.41
C LEU A 46 16.64 2.93 -2.76
N LYS A 47 15.87 4.02 -2.58
CA LYS A 47 16.39 5.39 -2.76
C LYS A 47 17.48 5.72 -1.74
N GLY A 48 17.31 5.24 -0.50
CA GLY A 48 18.31 5.34 0.56
C GLY A 48 19.61 4.64 0.17
N ALA A 49 19.51 3.41 -0.35
CA ALA A 49 20.65 2.63 -0.84
C ALA A 49 21.40 3.36 -1.96
N ILE A 50 20.70 3.96 -2.93
CA ILE A 50 21.33 4.78 -3.99
C ILE A 50 22.07 5.98 -3.37
N LYS A 51 21.42 6.73 -2.48
CA LYS A 51 22.03 7.92 -1.84
C LYS A 51 23.25 7.59 -1.00
N ALA A 52 23.23 6.45 -0.33
CA ALA A 52 24.35 5.95 0.47
C ALA A 52 25.43 5.25 -0.38
N ASN A 53 25.20 5.06 -1.68
CA ASN A 53 26.02 4.26 -2.57
C ASN A 53 26.23 2.80 -2.07
N GLN A 54 25.19 2.22 -1.46
CA GLN A 54 25.17 0.90 -0.82
C GLN A 54 24.16 -0.04 -1.50
N CYS A 55 24.33 -0.30 -2.80
CA CYS A 55 23.40 -1.10 -3.59
C CYS A 55 23.82 -2.58 -3.68
N GLU A 56 23.89 -3.24 -2.52
CA GLU A 56 24.17 -4.68 -2.46
C GLU A 56 23.04 -5.46 -3.14
N ALA A 57 23.40 -6.33 -4.10
CA ALA A 57 22.44 -7.02 -4.97
C ALA A 57 21.34 -7.77 -4.20
N ALA A 58 21.70 -8.47 -3.11
CA ALA A 58 20.72 -9.21 -2.31
C ALA A 58 19.69 -8.29 -1.63
N LYS A 59 20.15 -7.18 -1.03
CA LYS A 59 19.26 -6.19 -0.39
C LYS A 59 18.37 -5.49 -1.41
N VAL A 60 18.93 -5.14 -2.57
CA VAL A 60 18.18 -4.51 -3.66
C VAL A 60 17.11 -5.45 -4.20
N GLN A 61 17.48 -6.71 -4.49
CA GLN A 61 16.54 -7.71 -4.98
C GLN A 61 15.41 -7.97 -3.98
N HIS A 62 15.74 -8.03 -2.67
CA HIS A 62 14.75 -8.19 -1.62
C HIS A 62 13.70 -7.08 -1.68
N HIS A 63 14.11 -5.81 -1.70
CA HIS A 63 13.16 -4.70 -1.74
C HIS A 63 12.38 -4.62 -3.04
N LEU A 64 12.98 -4.93 -4.19
CA LEU A 64 12.27 -4.97 -5.47
C LEU A 64 11.19 -6.06 -5.49
N ALA A 65 11.51 -7.28 -5.03
CA ALA A 65 10.55 -8.38 -4.95
C ALA A 65 9.40 -8.08 -3.98
N ARG A 66 9.69 -7.43 -2.84
CA ARG A 66 8.65 -6.98 -1.90
C ARG A 66 7.76 -5.90 -2.52
N LEU A 67 8.35 -4.99 -3.31
CA LEU A 67 7.62 -3.94 -4.00
C LEU A 67 6.68 -4.50 -5.08
N GLU A 68 7.16 -5.44 -5.91
CA GLU A 68 6.35 -6.18 -6.89
C GLU A 68 5.19 -6.91 -6.22
N SER A 69 5.47 -7.72 -5.19
CA SER A 69 4.45 -8.47 -4.45
C SER A 69 3.43 -7.57 -3.74
N THR A 70 3.81 -6.38 -3.28
CA THR A 70 2.85 -5.46 -2.64
C THR A 70 2.00 -4.75 -3.69
N ALA A 71 2.56 -4.48 -4.88
CA ALA A 71 1.84 -3.82 -5.96
C ALA A 71 0.73 -4.69 -6.57
N SER A 72 0.82 -6.02 -6.47
CA SER A 72 -0.27 -6.92 -6.90
C SER A 72 -1.54 -6.76 -6.06
N ASP A 73 -1.43 -6.21 -4.84
CA ASP A 73 -2.57 -6.02 -3.95
C ASP A 73 -3.38 -4.75 -4.29
N ILE A 74 -2.86 -3.83 -5.11
CA ILE A 74 -3.49 -2.52 -5.35
C ILE A 74 -4.93 -2.68 -5.88
N THR A 75 -5.12 -3.37 -7.00
CA THR A 75 -6.44 -3.55 -7.62
C THR A 75 -7.45 -4.24 -6.68
N PRO A 76 -7.15 -5.42 -6.09
CA PRO A 76 -8.12 -6.09 -5.22
C PRO A 76 -8.42 -5.33 -3.92
N VAL A 77 -7.44 -4.60 -3.37
CA VAL A 77 -7.61 -3.86 -2.11
C VAL A 77 -8.40 -2.56 -2.30
N PHE A 78 -8.14 -1.83 -3.38
CA PHE A 78 -8.83 -0.58 -3.66
C PHE A 78 -10.25 -0.81 -4.20
N GLY A 79 -10.49 -1.93 -4.89
CA GLY A 79 -11.84 -2.34 -5.31
C GLY A 79 -12.55 -1.34 -6.24
N MET A 80 -11.81 -0.44 -6.88
CA MET A 80 -12.37 0.59 -7.75
C MET A 80 -12.72 0.00 -9.10
N ASN A 81 -13.96 0.23 -9.56
CA ASN A 81 -14.42 -0.14 -10.89
C ASN A 81 -14.09 0.96 -11.91
N ASP A 82 -12.82 1.34 -11.98
CA ASP A 82 -12.29 2.39 -12.86
C ASP A 82 -11.15 1.79 -13.69
N LYS A 83 -11.36 1.76 -15.01
CA LYS A 83 -10.39 1.15 -15.95
C LYS A 83 -9.06 1.88 -15.92
N ASP A 84 -9.08 3.21 -15.89
CA ASP A 84 -7.84 4.01 -15.91
C ASP A 84 -7.00 3.71 -14.67
N PHE A 85 -7.62 3.55 -13.50
CA PHE A 85 -6.92 3.17 -12.27
C PHE A 85 -6.28 1.79 -12.37
N ALA A 86 -7.05 0.81 -12.86
CA ALA A 86 -6.55 -0.54 -13.08
C ALA A 86 -5.37 -0.54 -14.05
N ASP A 87 -5.43 0.25 -15.12
CA ASP A 87 -4.35 0.41 -16.10
C ASP A 87 -3.09 1.03 -15.47
N HIS A 88 -3.23 2.05 -14.62
CA HIS A 88 -2.11 2.60 -13.86
C HIS A 88 -1.49 1.59 -12.88
N ALA A 89 -2.31 0.80 -12.19
CA ALA A 89 -1.86 -0.25 -11.28
C ALA A 89 -1.11 -1.36 -12.03
N SER A 90 -1.64 -1.83 -13.16
CA SER A 90 -0.98 -2.81 -14.03
C SER A 90 0.33 -2.27 -14.61
N GLN A 91 0.36 -1.01 -15.04
CA GLN A 91 1.60 -0.39 -15.52
C GLN A 91 2.70 -0.41 -14.44
N LEU A 92 2.35 -0.09 -13.19
CA LEU A 92 3.31 -0.18 -12.08
C LEU A 92 3.82 -1.62 -11.89
N GLN A 93 2.92 -2.60 -11.91
CA GLN A 93 3.27 -4.02 -11.79
C GLN A 93 4.23 -4.45 -12.91
N ASP A 94 3.99 -4.07 -14.16
CA ASP A 94 4.87 -4.38 -15.29
C ASP A 94 6.27 -3.76 -15.11
N ARG A 95 6.36 -2.51 -14.64
CA ARG A 95 7.66 -1.87 -14.37
C ARG A 95 8.41 -2.54 -13.23
N LEU A 96 7.69 -2.98 -12.20
CA LEU A 96 8.29 -3.70 -11.08
C LEU A 96 8.78 -5.08 -11.48
N HIS A 97 8.00 -5.82 -12.27
CA HIS A 97 8.41 -7.09 -12.83
C HIS A 97 9.70 -6.95 -13.65
N GLN A 98 9.78 -5.94 -14.51
CA GLN A 98 10.99 -5.62 -15.28
C GLN A 98 12.18 -5.28 -14.36
N ALA A 99 11.97 -4.50 -13.30
CA ALA A 99 13.03 -4.14 -12.37
C ALA A 99 13.55 -5.35 -11.56
N VAL A 100 12.66 -6.24 -11.13
CA VAL A 100 12.98 -7.51 -10.44
C VAL A 100 13.76 -8.43 -11.36
N ALA A 101 13.33 -8.60 -12.61
CA ALA A 101 14.00 -9.44 -13.60
C ALA A 101 15.38 -8.90 -14.02
N ALA A 102 15.56 -7.58 -14.00
CA ALA A 102 16.84 -6.94 -14.33
C ALA A 102 17.94 -7.17 -13.27
N ALA A 103 17.58 -7.59 -12.05
CA ALA A 103 18.50 -7.91 -10.95
C ALA A 103 19.68 -6.93 -10.81
N PRO A 104 19.42 -5.61 -10.60
CA PRO A 104 20.47 -4.60 -10.64
C PRO A 104 21.50 -4.82 -9.51
N ALA A 105 22.77 -4.97 -9.90
CA ALA A 105 23.89 -5.18 -8.98
C ALA A 105 24.73 -3.90 -8.72
N THR A 106 24.30 -2.75 -9.24
CA THR A 106 24.98 -1.44 -9.04
C THR A 106 23.96 -0.34 -8.77
N CYS A 107 24.39 0.74 -8.11
CA CYS A 107 23.51 1.89 -7.86
C CYS A 107 23.07 2.59 -9.14
N THR A 108 23.91 2.63 -10.18
CA THR A 108 23.54 3.18 -11.49
C THR A 108 22.44 2.33 -12.15
N ALA A 109 22.59 1.00 -12.15
CA ALA A 109 21.57 0.10 -12.69
C ALA A 109 20.27 0.19 -11.87
N LEU A 110 20.37 0.24 -10.54
CA LEU A 110 19.21 0.41 -9.67
C LEU A 110 18.47 1.72 -9.94
N ALA A 111 19.19 2.84 -10.07
CA ALA A 111 18.59 4.13 -10.40
C ALA A 111 17.88 4.11 -11.77
N ALA A 112 18.47 3.42 -12.75
CA ALA A 112 17.89 3.27 -14.09
C ALA A 112 16.55 2.51 -14.06
N VAL A 113 16.47 1.39 -13.32
CA VAL A 113 15.23 0.60 -13.24
C VAL A 113 14.18 1.22 -12.32
N LEU A 114 14.59 2.02 -11.33
CA LEU A 114 13.65 2.71 -10.42
C LEU A 114 12.97 3.93 -11.05
N LYS A 115 13.59 4.55 -12.05
CA LYS A 115 13.02 5.71 -12.74
C LYS A 115 11.61 5.43 -13.31
N PRO A 116 11.39 4.40 -14.17
CA PRO A 116 10.06 4.12 -14.70
C PRO A 116 9.05 3.69 -13.62
N VAL A 117 9.52 3.01 -12.55
CA VAL A 117 8.67 2.70 -11.39
C VAL A 117 8.15 3.98 -10.74
N GLY A 118 9.05 4.94 -10.48
CA GLY A 118 8.69 6.24 -9.90
C GLY A 118 7.75 7.06 -10.79
N GLU A 119 7.93 6.98 -12.11
CA GLU A 119 7.03 7.60 -13.09
C GLU A 119 5.63 6.99 -13.04
N SER A 120 5.50 5.65 -12.96
CA SER A 120 4.19 4.99 -12.78
C SER A 120 3.54 5.33 -11.43
N CYS A 121 4.31 5.40 -10.34
CA CYS A 121 3.79 5.88 -9.05
C CYS A 121 3.25 7.31 -9.15
N LYS A 122 4.00 8.22 -9.78
CA LYS A 122 3.59 9.61 -9.96
C LYS A 122 2.33 9.73 -10.83
N SER A 123 2.31 9.02 -11.95
CA SER A 123 1.21 9.04 -12.92
C SER A 123 -0.12 8.64 -12.29
N CYS A 124 -0.13 7.59 -11.45
CA CYS A 124 -1.31 7.22 -10.69
C CYS A 124 -1.69 8.29 -9.64
N HIS A 125 -0.71 8.75 -8.85
CA HIS A 125 -0.98 9.72 -7.78
C HIS A 125 -1.41 11.09 -8.27
N ASP A 126 -1.00 11.54 -9.45
CA ASP A 126 -1.44 12.82 -10.01
C ASP A 126 -2.96 12.83 -10.28
N LYS A 127 -3.60 11.65 -10.40
CA LYS A 127 -5.04 11.52 -10.65
C LYS A 127 -5.86 11.04 -9.44
N TYR A 128 -5.29 10.16 -8.60
CA TYR A 128 -6.05 9.44 -7.56
C TYR A 128 -5.64 9.78 -6.12
N ARG A 129 -4.79 10.78 -5.89
CA ARG A 129 -4.35 11.23 -4.56
C ARG A 129 -4.49 12.75 -4.41
#